data_AF-A0A972LJ48-F1
#
_entry.id   AF-A0A972LJ48-F1
#
_cell.length_a   1.000
_cell.length_b   1.000
_cell.length_c   1.000
_cell.angle_alpha   90.00
_cell.angle_beta   90.00
_cell.angle_gamma   90.00
#
_symmetry.space_group_name_H-M   'P 1'
#
loop_
_entity.id
_entity.type
_entity.pdbx_description
1 polymer ?
#
loop_
_entity_poly.entity_id
_entity_poly.type
_entity_poly.pdbx_seq_one_letter_code
_entity_poly.pdbx_strand_id
1 'polypeptide(L)'
;MTKKVRALLITSGLIIFLSWAFRFYVLFTRWGTDRFSMFNAFIALIFFSIGLFLLWMVKQDKKLIRRDYTILIVSAIFTLFWWGNRWQKVWFHPENDPNPRPHLHLASLYLVMGALLLLTGWMGRKKLAQESKNRD
;
A
#
# COMPACT_ATOMS: atom_id res chain seq x y z
N MET A 1 0.29 -6.97 18.88
CA MET A 1 -0.66 -6.52 17.83
C MET A 1 -2.02 -7.20 18.02
N THR A 2 -3.16 -6.62 17.63
CA THR A 2 -4.45 -7.36 17.67
C THR A 2 -4.54 -8.34 16.50
N LYS A 3 -5.28 -9.44 16.66
CA LYS A 3 -5.49 -10.44 15.58
C LYS A 3 -6.06 -9.80 14.31
N LYS A 4 -6.97 -8.83 14.46
CA LYS A 4 -7.58 -8.08 13.35
C LYS A 4 -6.56 -7.25 12.57
N VAL A 5 -5.71 -6.50 13.28
CA VAL A 5 -4.66 -5.70 12.64
C VAL A 5 -3.64 -6.60 11.94
N ARG A 6 -3.27 -7.73 12.55
CA ARG A 6 -2.39 -8.71 11.94
C ARG A 6 -2.97 -9.27 10.63
N ALA A 7 -4.25 -9.65 10.64
CA ALA A 7 -4.95 -10.10 9.45
C ALA A 7 -4.98 -9.01 8.36
N LEU A 8 -5.30 -7.77 8.73
CA LEU A 8 -5.28 -6.63 7.80
C LEU A 8 -3.90 -6.45 7.14
N LEU A 9 -2.80 -6.51 7.92
CA LEU A 9 -1.45 -6.39 7.37
C LEU A 9 -1.09 -7.57 6.45
N ILE A 10 -1.45 -8.80 6.82
CA ILE A 10 -1.19 -9.99 5.98
C ILE A 10 -1.97 -9.88 4.67
N THR A 11 -3.28 -9.67 4.75
CA THR A 11 -4.14 -9.59 3.56
C THR A 11 -3.72 -8.43 2.67
N SER A 12 -3.46 -7.26 3.25
CA SER A 12 -3.00 -6.09 2.48
C SER A 12 -1.63 -6.31 1.86
N GLY A 13 -0.70 -6.88 2.63
CA GLY A 13 0.64 -7.21 2.18
C GLY A 13 0.62 -8.20 1.01
N LEU A 14 -0.15 -9.28 1.12
CA LEU A 14 -0.29 -10.27 0.03
C LEU A 14 -0.94 -9.68 -1.21
N ILE A 15 -2.03 -8.93 -1.07
CA ILE A 15 -2.73 -8.31 -2.21
C ILE A 15 -1.80 -7.34 -2.94
N ILE A 16 -1.14 -6.43 -2.21
CA ILE A 16 -0.19 -5.47 -2.79
C ILE A 16 0.99 -6.22 -3.42
N PHE A 17 1.59 -7.17 -2.70
CA PHE A 17 2.76 -7.91 -3.16
C PHE A 17 2.49 -8.66 -4.47
N LEU A 18 1.45 -9.50 -4.49
CA LEU A 18 1.12 -10.32 -5.66
C LEU A 18 0.68 -9.46 -6.85
N SER A 19 -0.15 -8.44 -6.62
CA SER A 19 -0.64 -7.56 -7.70
C SER A 19 0.51 -6.81 -8.39
N TRP A 20 1.47 -6.32 -7.61
CA TRP A 20 2.58 -5.55 -8.14
C TRP A 20 3.74 -6.42 -8.63
N ALA A 21 3.93 -7.62 -8.07
CA ALA A 21 4.82 -8.62 -8.67
C ALA A 21 4.33 -9.02 -10.08
N PHE A 22 3.03 -9.23 -10.25
CA PHE A 22 2.44 -9.49 -11.58
C PHE A 22 2.63 -8.29 -12.53
N ARG A 23 2.41 -7.06 -12.06
CA ARG A 23 2.70 -5.87 -12.88
C ARG A 23 4.17 -5.76 -13.26
N PHE A 24 5.08 -6.13 -12.36
CA PHE A 24 6.51 -6.17 -12.65
C PHE A 24 6.84 -7.18 -13.74
N TYR A 25 6.25 -8.38 -13.66
CA TYR A 25 6.36 -9.40 -14.69
C TYR A 25 5.87 -8.91 -16.05
N VAL A 26 4.68 -8.30 -16.11
CA VAL A 26 4.13 -7.75 -17.35
C VAL A 26 5.02 -6.64 -17.91
N LEU A 27 5.48 -5.70 -17.08
CA LEU A 27 6.40 -4.63 -17.49
C LEU A 27 7.71 -5.19 -18.05
N PHE A 28 8.26 -6.24 -17.43
CA PHE A 28 9.46 -6.91 -17.90
C PHE A 28 9.25 -7.57 -19.26
N THR A 29 8.12 -8.26 -19.48
CA THR A 29 7.81 -8.90 -20.78
C THR A 29 7.57 -7.90 -21.92
N ARG A 30 7.25 -6.64 -21.60
CA ARG A 30 6.97 -5.57 -22.58
C ARG A 30 8.03 -4.47 -22.58
N TRP A 31 9.18 -4.73 -21.97
CA TRP A 31 10.24 -3.74 -21.79
C TRP A 31 10.71 -3.20 -23.15
N GLY A 32 10.61 -1.87 -23.32
CA GLY A 32 10.98 -1.19 -24.58
C GLY A 32 9.81 -0.77 -25.48
N THR A 33 8.59 -1.25 -25.24
CA THR A 33 7.38 -0.79 -25.99
C THR A 33 6.65 0.37 -25.33
N ASP A 34 6.83 0.56 -24.02
CA ASP A 34 6.16 1.62 -23.25
C ASP A 34 7.15 2.77 -22.95
N ARG A 35 6.85 3.98 -23.43
CA ARG A 35 7.66 5.21 -23.18
C ARG A 35 7.85 5.51 -21.70
N PHE A 36 6.94 5.04 -20.85
CA PHE A 36 7.00 5.26 -19.40
C PHE A 36 7.43 4.02 -18.60
N SER A 37 8.05 3.03 -19.26
CA SER A 37 8.49 1.76 -18.64
C SER A 37 9.29 1.98 -17.35
N MET A 38 10.25 2.91 -17.33
CA MET A 38 11.07 3.18 -16.13
C MET A 38 10.24 3.74 -14.97
N PHE A 39 9.34 4.69 -15.25
CA PHE A 39 8.47 5.27 -14.23
C PHE A 39 7.52 4.21 -13.66
N ASN A 40 6.92 3.40 -14.52
CA ASN A 40 6.05 2.30 -14.11
C ASN A 40 6.79 1.23 -13.30
N ALA A 41 8.04 0.92 -13.66
CA ALA A 41 8.90 0.00 -12.92
C ALA A 41 9.28 0.55 -11.54
N PHE A 42 9.61 1.84 -11.43
CA PHE A 42 9.90 2.51 -10.17
C PHE A 42 8.69 2.47 -9.22
N ILE A 43 7.51 2.79 -9.72
CA ILE A 43 6.28 2.72 -8.93
C ILE A 43 5.99 1.28 -8.51
N ALA A 44 6.16 0.32 -9.41
CA ALA A 44 5.98 -1.09 -9.09
C ALA A 44 6.94 -1.56 -8.00
N LEU A 45 8.19 -1.11 -8.03
CA LEU A 45 9.19 -1.39 -6.99
C LEU A 45 8.77 -0.81 -5.63
N ILE A 46 8.24 0.42 -5.61
CA ILE A 46 7.74 1.05 -4.37
C ILE A 46 6.62 0.22 -3.77
N PHE A 47 5.59 -0.12 -4.57
CA PHE A 47 4.47 -0.92 -4.06
C PHE A 47 4.89 -2.32 -3.65
N PHE A 48 5.80 -2.95 -4.40
CA PHE A 48 6.37 -4.23 -4.02
C PHE A 48 7.07 -4.15 -2.65
N SER A 49 7.86 -3.10 -2.43
CA SER A 49 8.52 -2.83 -1.14
C SER A 49 7.52 -2.57 -0.02
N ILE A 50 6.41 -1.87 -0.29
CA ILE A 50 5.31 -1.69 0.68
C ILE A 50 4.71 -3.05 1.05
N GLY A 51 4.40 -3.90 0.07
CA GLY A 51 3.88 -5.25 0.31
C GLY A 51 4.80 -6.07 1.21
N LEU A 52 6.10 -6.10 0.90
CA LEU A 52 7.12 -6.77 1.71
C LEU A 52 7.21 -6.19 3.13
N PHE A 53 7.19 -4.87 3.27
CA PHE A 53 7.23 -4.20 4.56
C PHE A 53 6.04 -4.58 5.46
N LEU A 54 4.83 -4.65 4.89
CA LEU A 54 3.63 -5.06 5.64
C LEU A 54 3.74 -6.50 6.15
N LEU A 55 4.23 -7.42 5.31
CA LEU A 55 4.47 -8.82 5.70
C LEU A 55 5.58 -8.93 6.74
N TRP A 56 6.64 -8.13 6.63
CA TRP A 56 7.70 -8.06 7.62
C TRP A 56 7.22 -7.53 8.97
N MET A 57 6.37 -6.49 8.99
CA MET A 57 5.79 -5.95 10.23
C MET A 57 5.00 -7.02 11.00
N VAL A 58 4.32 -7.92 10.30
CA VAL A 58 3.59 -9.04 10.92
C VAL A 58 4.55 -9.97 11.67
N LYS A 59 5.75 -10.21 11.15
CA LYS A 59 6.78 -11.05 11.79
C LYS A 59 7.35 -10.41 13.07
N GLN A 60 7.29 -9.08 13.18
CA GLN A 60 7.88 -8.33 14.30
C GLN A 60 7.02 -8.30 15.58
N ASP A 61 5.76 -8.74 15.54
CA ASP A 61 4.69 -8.94 16.57
C ASP A 61 4.71 -8.09 17.89
N LYS A 62 5.86 -7.95 18.56
CA LYS A 62 6.07 -7.18 19.81
C LYS A 62 7.20 -6.14 19.78
N LYS A 63 8.02 -6.07 18.73
CA LYS A 63 9.20 -5.18 18.63
C LYS A 63 8.99 -3.92 17.78
N LEU A 64 7.75 -3.61 17.41
CA LEU A 64 7.46 -2.45 16.56
C LEU A 64 7.76 -1.14 17.29
N ILE A 65 8.60 -0.31 16.68
CA ILE A 65 8.98 1.00 17.20
C ILE A 65 8.19 2.11 16.52
N ARG A 66 8.26 3.33 17.06
CA ARG A 66 7.55 4.51 16.52
C ARG A 66 7.86 4.75 15.03
N ARG A 67 9.09 4.46 14.61
CA ARG A 67 9.54 4.58 13.20
C ARG A 67 8.76 3.66 12.27
N ASP A 68 8.47 2.42 12.68
CA ASP A 68 7.77 1.45 11.82
C ASP A 68 6.33 1.92 11.55
N TYR A 69 5.66 2.48 12.55
CA TYR A 69 4.34 3.08 12.37
C TYR A 69 4.38 4.35 11.52
N THR A 70 5.46 5.14 11.58
CA THR A 70 5.65 6.27 10.65
C THR A 70 5.81 5.79 9.22
N ILE A 71 6.62 4.75 8.98
CA ILE A 71 6.78 4.15 7.65
C ILE A 71 5.43 3.63 7.15
N LEU A 72 4.66 2.94 8.00
CA LEU A 72 3.32 2.46 7.67
C LEU A 72 2.37 3.62 7.26
N ILE A 73 2.39 4.74 7.99
CA ILE A 73 1.61 5.93 7.65
C ILE A 73 2.02 6.49 6.29
N VAL A 74 3.33 6.62 6.03
CA VAL A 74 3.85 7.15 4.76
C VAL A 74 3.47 6.22 3.60
N SER A 75 3.64 4.90 3.77
CA SER A 75 3.23 3.90 2.78
C SER A 75 1.73 3.93 2.50
N ALA A 76 0.91 4.14 3.53
CA ALA A 76 -0.53 4.27 3.40
C ALA A 76 -0.92 5.56 2.65
N ILE A 77 -0.32 6.70 2.99
CA ILE A 77 -0.55 7.98 2.28
C ILE A 77 -0.14 7.86 0.81
N PHE A 78 1.03 7.27 0.53
CA PHE A 78 1.48 7.05 -0.83
C PHE A 78 0.50 6.17 -1.62
N THR A 79 0.02 5.08 -1.01
CA THR A 79 -1.00 4.20 -1.59
C THR A 79 -2.28 4.96 -1.90
N LEU A 80 -2.78 5.77 -0.95
CA LEU A 80 -3.97 6.58 -1.12
C LEU A 80 -3.82 7.60 -2.23
N PHE A 81 -2.70 8.32 -2.28
CA PHE A 81 -2.46 9.35 -3.29
C PHE A 81 -2.37 8.75 -4.69
N TRP A 82 -1.60 7.67 -4.84
CA TRP A 82 -1.42 7.01 -6.13
C TRP A 82 -2.74 6.43 -6.68
N TRP A 83 -3.45 5.67 -5.84
CA TRP A 83 -4.71 5.06 -6.25
C TRP A 83 -5.87 6.05 -6.31
N GLY A 84 -5.83 7.14 -5.54
CA GLY A 84 -6.77 8.25 -5.65
C GLY A 84 -6.64 8.98 -6.98
N ASN A 85 -5.41 9.26 -7.42
CA ASN A 85 -5.14 9.83 -8.74
C ASN A 85 -5.58 8.87 -9.86
N ARG A 86 -5.31 7.56 -9.73
CA ARG A 86 -5.79 6.57 -10.71
C ARG A 86 -7.32 6.50 -10.73
N TRP A 87 -7.96 6.47 -9.57
CA TRP A 87 -9.41 6.45 -9.44
C TRP A 87 -10.04 7.67 -10.11
N GLN A 88 -9.53 8.88 -9.82
CA GLN A 88 -9.99 10.12 -10.45
C GLN A 88 -9.84 10.08 -11.97
N LYS A 89 -8.68 9.65 -12.48
CA LYS A 89 -8.47 9.54 -13.94
C LYS A 89 -9.48 8.62 -14.61
N VAL A 90 -9.74 7.45 -14.04
CA VAL A 90 -10.69 6.49 -14.62
C VAL A 90 -12.13 6.98 -14.45
N TRP A 91 -12.44 7.72 -13.38
CA TRP A 91 -13.77 8.27 -13.13
C TRP A 91 -14.11 9.41 -14.10
N PHE A 92 -13.19 10.35 -14.30
CA PHE A 92 -13.42 11.52 -15.16
C PHE A 92 -13.20 11.25 -16.65
N HIS A 93 -12.34 10.29 -16.98
CA HIS A 93 -11.99 9.94 -18.36
C HIS A 93 -12.04 8.42 -18.60
N PRO A 94 -13.21 7.78 -18.42
CA PRO A 94 -13.35 6.34 -18.58
C PRO A 94 -13.02 5.86 -20.00
N GLU A 95 -13.20 6.70 -21.01
CA GLU A 95 -12.91 6.43 -22.42
C GLU A 95 -11.42 6.20 -22.71
N ASN A 96 -10.54 6.74 -21.86
CA ASN A 96 -9.08 6.60 -21.99
C ASN A 96 -8.54 5.33 -21.31
N ASP A 97 -9.40 4.56 -20.63
CA ASP A 97 -9.02 3.32 -19.97
C ASP A 97 -9.65 2.12 -20.71
N PRO A 98 -8.85 1.11 -21.12
CA PRO A 98 -9.39 -0.05 -21.83
C PRO A 98 -10.35 -0.89 -20.96
N ASN A 99 -10.26 -0.79 -19.63
CA ASN A 99 -11.09 -1.52 -18.68
C ASN A 99 -11.45 -0.64 -17.46
N PRO A 100 -12.36 0.35 -17.62
CA PRO A 100 -12.59 1.36 -16.59
C PRO A 100 -13.27 0.79 -15.35
N ARG A 101 -14.24 -0.11 -15.50
CA ARG A 101 -14.95 -0.71 -14.35
C ARG A 101 -14.02 -1.53 -13.44
N PRO A 102 -13.25 -2.52 -13.96
CA PRO A 102 -12.29 -3.25 -13.13
C PRO A 102 -11.25 -2.34 -12.46
N HIS A 103 -10.76 -1.32 -13.17
CA HIS A 103 -9.77 -0.39 -12.62
C HIS A 103 -10.36 0.53 -11.54
N LEU A 104 -11.62 0.93 -11.63
CA LEU A 104 -12.31 1.65 -10.55
C LEU A 104 -12.46 0.78 -9.30
N HIS A 105 -12.93 -0.47 -9.44
CA HIS A 105 -13.05 -1.39 -8.32
C HIS A 105 -11.70 -1.66 -7.65
N LEU A 106 -10.66 -1.89 -8.46
CA LEU A 106 -9.30 -2.09 -7.97
C LEU A 106 -8.81 -0.86 -7.21
N ALA A 107 -8.98 0.34 -7.79
CA ALA A 107 -8.57 1.57 -7.14
C ALA A 107 -9.34 1.83 -5.83
N SER A 108 -10.64 1.58 -5.80
CA SER A 108 -11.44 1.65 -4.57
C SER A 108 -10.96 0.67 -3.50
N LEU A 109 -10.61 -0.57 -3.87
CA LEU A 109 -10.04 -1.54 -2.93
C LEU A 109 -8.74 -1.03 -2.29
N TYR A 110 -7.82 -0.51 -3.11
CA TYR A 110 -6.57 0.05 -2.60
C TYR A 110 -6.77 1.31 -1.76
N LEU A 111 -7.77 2.13 -2.07
CA LEU A 111 -8.14 3.29 -1.25
C LEU A 111 -8.64 2.86 0.13
N VAL A 112 -9.55 1.88 0.19
CA VAL A 112 -10.06 1.34 1.47
C VAL A 112 -8.92 0.72 2.27
N MET A 113 -8.07 -0.09 1.64
CA MET A 113 -6.89 -0.68 2.29
C MET A 113 -5.94 0.40 2.80
N GLY A 114 -5.63 1.41 1.99
CA GLY A 114 -4.78 2.54 2.37
C GLY A 114 -5.32 3.28 3.59
N ALA A 115 -6.63 3.55 3.63
CA ALA A 115 -7.26 4.20 4.78
C ALA A 115 -7.17 3.36 6.06
N LEU A 116 -7.42 2.05 5.97
CA LEU A 116 -7.31 1.14 7.11
C LEU A 116 -5.86 1.02 7.63
N LEU A 117 -4.88 0.97 6.72
CA LEU A 117 -3.45 0.97 7.09
C LEU A 117 -3.04 2.29 7.74
N LEU A 118 -3.53 3.42 7.24
CA LEU A 118 -3.28 4.75 7.82
C LEU A 118 -3.81 4.84 9.25
N LEU A 119 -5.07 4.43 9.47
CA LEU A 119 -5.68 4.38 10.80
C LEU A 119 -4.89 3.46 11.74
N THR A 120 -4.49 2.29 11.26
CA THR A 120 -3.67 1.33 12.02
C THR A 120 -2.33 1.95 12.42
N GLY A 121 -1.64 2.62 11.49
CA GLY A 121 -0.39 3.32 11.74
C GLY A 121 -0.53 4.43 12.78
N TRP A 122 -1.59 5.23 12.66
CA TRP A 122 -1.89 6.31 13.59
C TRP A 122 -2.21 5.80 15.00
N MET A 123 -3.06 4.78 15.12
CA MET A 123 -3.40 4.14 16.40
C MET A 123 -2.16 3.53 17.06
N GLY A 124 -1.32 2.83 16.30
CA GLY A 124 -0.07 2.26 16.80
C GLY A 124 0.91 3.32 17.32
N ARG A 125 1.05 4.42 16.58
CA ARG A 125 1.90 5.55 16.98
C ARG A 125 1.38 6.24 18.26
N LYS A 126 0.07 6.44 18.40
CA LYS A 126 -0.54 7.00 19.60
C LYS A 126 -0.36 6.10 20.81
N LYS A 127 -0.56 4.79 20.65
CA LYS A 127 -0.39 3.82 21.73
C LYS A 127 1.04 3.84 22.30
N LEU A 128 2.05 3.85 21.44
CA LEU A 128 3.45 3.94 21.88
C LEU A 128 3.78 5.25 22.58
N ALA A 129 3.19 6.37 22.14
CA ALA A 129 3.40 7.66 22.80
C ALA A 129 2.79 7.68 24.23
N GLN A 130 1.63 7.05 24.41
CA GLN A 130 1.00 6.92 25.72
C GLN A 130 1.77 5.98 26.65
N GLU A 131 2.29 4.86 26.13
CA GLU A 131 3.14 3.94 26.89
C GLU A 131 4.47 4.59 27.34
N SER A 132 5.03 5.51 26.55
CA SER A 132 6.20 6.31 26.94
C SER A 132 5.87 7.24 28.11
N LYS A 133 4.75 7.96 28.03
CA LYS A 133 4.34 8.95 29.04
C LYS A 133 4.01 8.34 30.41
N ASN A 134 3.57 7.08 30.44
CA ASN A 134 3.25 6.37 31.69
C ASN A 134 4.47 5.73 32.37
N ARG A 135 5.66 5.77 31.75
CA ARG A 135 6.91 5.24 32.31
C ARG A 135 7.76 6.32 32.99
N ASP A 136 7.43 7.58 32.77
CA ASP A 136 8.04 8.77 33.37
C ASP A 136 7.14 9.29 34.51
#